data_AF-A0AAD5CIH2-F1
#
_entry.id   AF-A0AAD5CIH2-F1
#
_cell.length_a   1.000
_cell.length_b   1.000
_cell.length_c   1.000
_cell.angle_alpha   90.00
_cell.angle_beta   90.00
_cell.angle_gamma   90.00
#
_symmetry.space_group_name_H-M   'P 1'
#
loop_
_entity.id
_entity.type
_entity.pdbx_description
1 polymer ?
#
loop_
_entity_poly.entity_id
_entity_poly.type
_entity_poly.pdbx_seq_one_letter_code
_entity_poly.pdbx_strand_id
1 'polypeptide(L)'
;MECHNKMGQKVIPVFYHVDPSDIRGQKNQVAVFFQQHEERFRQELDKVKEWRDALTAAANLSGFHISETFKEGEYSYIRKIVEEISADIQPPSMETIKVSDEQYDKGFSANVFKHMKNLRLLDVRGKFTSSKPTFFHDNLRWLSWSRYPFSSLSMTHMNKLVRLEVVGGTIKQFWNGQKIMPSLKIVKLEELDYLTTFPDVSGAPNIEKLVVRNCKKLVKFHKSLGSHKRISELEVTGCNRLKGLPSRVEMESLTFLTVKECSSLERFPALSPCMEEMKVLGKSTLQFPMNIQKGMDTGKI
;
A
#
# COMPACT_ATOMS: atom_id res chain seq x y z
N MET A 1 -19.94 -5.32 13.78
CA MET A 1 -21.26 -5.26 13.13
C MET A 1 -21.86 -3.86 13.07
N GLU A 2 -21.46 -2.93 13.95
CA GLU A 2 -21.97 -1.56 13.95
C GLU A 2 -21.84 -0.82 12.60
N CYS A 3 -20.69 -0.92 11.91
CA CYS A 3 -20.53 -0.31 10.58
C CYS A 3 -21.47 -0.88 9.52
N HIS A 4 -21.78 -2.18 9.59
CA HIS A 4 -22.78 -2.81 8.72
C HIS A 4 -24.17 -2.22 9.00
N ASN A 5 -24.56 -2.15 10.27
CA ASN A 5 -25.89 -1.71 10.69
C ASN A 5 -26.11 -0.20 10.48
N LYS A 6 -25.10 0.63 10.75
CA LYS A 6 -25.22 2.10 10.69
C LYS A 6 -24.85 2.68 9.33
N MET A 7 -23.85 2.11 8.65
CA MET A 7 -23.26 2.67 7.43
C MET A 7 -23.56 1.83 6.18
N GLY A 8 -24.30 0.72 6.32
CA GLY A 8 -24.62 -0.17 5.21
C GLY A 8 -23.40 -0.86 4.59
N GLN A 9 -22.27 -0.94 5.30
CA GLN A 9 -21.07 -1.58 4.77
C GLN A 9 -21.31 -3.08 4.55
N LYS A 10 -20.92 -3.61 3.40
CA LYS A 10 -20.95 -5.06 3.15
C LYS A 10 -19.97 -5.75 4.10
N VAL A 11 -20.45 -6.75 4.82
CA VAL A 11 -19.64 -7.64 5.68
C VAL A 11 -19.80 -9.05 5.14
N ILE A 12 -18.68 -9.72 4.90
CA ILE A 12 -18.64 -11.10 4.40
C ILE A 12 -17.91 -11.92 5.48
N PRO A 13 -18.62 -12.68 6.32
CA PRO A 13 -17.98 -13.51 7.34
C PRO A 13 -17.26 -14.70 6.71
N VAL A 14 -16.12 -15.08 7.29
CA VAL A 14 -15.36 -16.27 6.94
C VAL A 14 -15.27 -17.16 8.17
N PHE A 15 -15.91 -18.31 8.11
CA PHE A 15 -15.92 -19.33 9.15
C PHE A 15 -14.86 -20.37 8.84
N TYR A 16 -13.75 -20.32 9.58
CA TYR A 16 -12.59 -21.19 9.36
C TYR A 16 -12.54 -22.28 10.42
N HIS A 17 -12.70 -23.54 10.01
CA HIS A 17 -12.79 -24.73 10.87
C HIS A 17 -13.82 -24.61 12.00
N VAL A 18 -14.88 -23.83 11.77
CA VAL A 18 -15.98 -23.65 12.72
C VAL A 18 -17.30 -23.72 11.97
N ASP A 19 -18.27 -24.43 12.54
CA ASP A 19 -19.62 -24.50 11.97
C ASP A 19 -20.35 -23.16 12.22
N PRO A 20 -20.81 -22.45 11.18
CA PRO A 20 -21.55 -21.20 11.34
C PRO A 20 -22.82 -21.34 12.20
N SER A 21 -23.44 -22.54 12.22
CA SER A 21 -24.62 -22.81 13.05
C SER A 21 -24.29 -22.86 14.55
N ASP A 22 -23.09 -23.32 14.91
CA ASP A 22 -22.59 -23.30 16.28
C ASP A 22 -22.24 -21.88 16.72
N ILE A 23 -21.70 -21.04 15.82
CA ILE A 23 -21.49 -19.61 16.10
C ILE A 23 -22.84 -18.90 16.27
N ARG A 24 -23.79 -19.14 15.35
CA ARG A 24 -25.12 -18.51 15.36
C ARG A 24 -25.90 -18.84 16.63
N GLY A 25 -25.93 -20.13 16.98
CA GLY A 25 -26.63 -20.64 18.14
C GLY A 25 -25.83 -20.55 19.43
N GLN A 26 -24.54 -20.17 19.36
CA GLN A 26 -23.58 -20.16 20.47
C GLN A 26 -23.60 -21.49 21.23
N LYS A 27 -23.50 -22.61 20.48
CA LYS A 27 -23.62 -24.00 20.96
C LYS A 27 -22.26 -24.70 20.99
N ASN A 28 -22.23 -25.93 21.51
CA ASN A 28 -21.05 -26.78 21.56
C ASN A 28 -19.84 -26.03 22.18
N GLN A 29 -18.70 -26.07 21.50
CA GLN A 29 -17.46 -25.46 21.98
C GLN A 29 -17.58 -23.93 22.14
N VAL A 30 -18.42 -23.27 21.33
CA VAL A 30 -18.66 -21.82 21.41
C VAL A 30 -19.34 -21.47 22.74
N ALA A 31 -20.29 -22.28 23.19
CA ALA A 31 -20.95 -22.09 24.49
C ALA A 31 -19.94 -22.15 25.64
N VAL A 32 -19.03 -23.13 25.59
CA VAL A 32 -17.98 -23.32 26.61
C VAL A 32 -17.03 -22.12 26.64
N PHE A 33 -16.60 -21.62 25.47
CA PHE A 33 -15.74 -20.44 25.42
C PHE A 33 -16.42 -19.20 25.99
N PHE A 34 -17.70 -18.99 25.70
CA PHE A 34 -18.41 -17.85 26.28
C PHE A 34 -18.58 -17.97 27.80
N GLN A 35 -18.84 -19.17 28.33
CA GLN A 35 -18.90 -19.37 29.77
C GLN A 35 -17.57 -18.99 30.45
N GLN A 36 -16.44 -19.40 29.88
CA GLN A 36 -15.11 -19.01 30.36
C GLN A 36 -14.87 -17.49 30.26
N HIS A 37 -15.33 -16.86 29.18
CA HIS A 37 -15.21 -15.41 29.00
C HIS A 37 -16.10 -14.64 29.99
N GLU A 38 -17.31 -15.10 30.28
CA GLU A 38 -18.18 -14.51 31.30
C GLU A 38 -17.54 -14.59 32.69
N GLU A 39 -16.84 -15.68 33.01
CA GLU A 39 -16.07 -15.80 34.24
C GLU A 39 -14.85 -14.87 34.29
N ARG A 40 -14.14 -14.74 33.17
CA ARG A 40 -12.97 -13.85 33.06
C ARG A 40 -13.36 -12.38 33.11
N PHE A 41 -14.50 -12.02 32.53
CA PHE A 41 -14.99 -10.64 32.39
C PHE A 41 -16.23 -10.40 33.27
N ARG A 42 -16.28 -10.96 34.49
CA ARG A 42 -17.43 -10.82 35.43
C ARG A 42 -17.81 -9.37 35.73
N GLN A 43 -16.88 -8.43 35.64
CA GLN A 43 -17.13 -7.00 35.86
C GLN A 43 -17.58 -6.26 34.60
N GLU A 44 -17.55 -6.91 33.44
CA GLU A 44 -17.81 -6.32 32.12
C GLU A 44 -18.76 -7.20 31.29
N LEU A 45 -19.78 -7.78 31.94
CA LEU A 45 -20.72 -8.70 31.30
C LEU A 45 -21.48 -8.06 30.11
N ASP A 46 -21.69 -6.74 30.14
CA ASP A 46 -22.28 -6.00 29.03
C ASP A 46 -21.44 -6.11 27.75
N LYS A 47 -20.10 -6.08 27.86
CA LYS A 47 -19.21 -6.28 26.70
C LYS A 47 -19.29 -7.69 26.16
N VAL A 48 -19.39 -8.68 27.05
CA VAL A 48 -19.53 -10.09 26.63
C VAL A 48 -20.85 -10.30 25.90
N LYS A 49 -21.93 -9.65 26.35
CA LYS A 49 -23.22 -9.63 25.66
C LYS A 49 -23.12 -8.99 24.28
N GLU A 50 -22.45 -7.85 24.14
CA GLU A 50 -22.21 -7.22 22.84
C GLU A 50 -21.44 -8.14 21.88
N TRP A 51 -20.45 -8.90 22.37
CA TRP A 51 -19.72 -9.88 21.56
C TRP A 51 -20.60 -11.06 21.13
N ARG A 52 -21.45 -11.57 22.04
CA ARG A 52 -22.45 -12.60 21.72
C ARG A 52 -23.36 -12.11 20.59
N ASP A 53 -23.92 -10.92 20.73
CA ASP A 53 -24.83 -10.33 19.74
C ASP A 53 -24.13 -10.10 18.40
N ALA A 54 -22.88 -9.60 18.42
CA ALA A 54 -22.09 -9.38 17.21
C ALA A 54 -21.76 -10.68 16.46
N LEU A 55 -21.41 -11.76 17.18
CA LEU A 55 -21.11 -13.06 16.59
C LEU A 55 -22.36 -13.72 16.01
N THR A 56 -23.48 -13.67 16.72
CA THR A 56 -24.77 -14.15 16.17
C THR A 56 -25.18 -13.36 14.93
N ALA A 57 -25.04 -12.03 14.95
CA ALA A 57 -25.34 -11.20 13.79
C ALA A 57 -24.43 -11.51 12.60
N ALA A 58 -23.13 -11.70 12.81
CA ALA A 58 -22.20 -12.10 11.76
C ALA A 58 -22.54 -13.50 11.21
N ALA A 59 -22.89 -14.46 12.07
CA ALA A 59 -23.29 -15.82 11.67
C ALA A 59 -24.66 -15.91 10.97
N ASN A 60 -25.46 -14.85 11.01
CA ASN A 60 -26.68 -14.73 10.23
C ASN A 60 -26.45 -14.16 8.82
N LEU A 61 -25.26 -13.61 8.53
CA LEU A 61 -24.91 -13.17 7.18
C LEU A 61 -24.50 -14.36 6.30
N SER A 62 -24.73 -14.23 4.99
CA SER A 62 -24.13 -15.12 4.00
C SER A 62 -22.62 -14.92 3.95
N GLY A 63 -21.85 -16.00 3.99
CA GLY A 63 -20.39 -15.95 3.93
C GLY A 63 -19.76 -17.29 3.64
N PHE A 64 -18.45 -17.38 3.84
CA PHE A 64 -17.66 -18.55 3.47
C PHE A 64 -17.49 -19.49 4.65
N HIS A 65 -17.73 -20.78 4.43
CA HIS A 65 -17.43 -21.84 5.40
C HIS A 65 -16.29 -22.70 4.85
N ILE A 66 -15.16 -22.69 5.56
CA ILE A 66 -13.92 -23.39 5.21
C ILE A 66 -13.75 -24.53 6.22
N SER A 67 -13.91 -25.78 5.79
CA SER A 67 -13.74 -26.97 6.63
C SER A 67 -12.70 -27.93 6.04
N GLU A 68 -12.19 -28.85 6.88
CA GLU A 68 -11.11 -29.80 6.56
C GLU A 68 -11.42 -30.82 5.45
N THR A 69 -12.67 -30.92 4.98
CA THR A 69 -13.12 -32.00 4.09
C THR A 69 -12.81 -31.79 2.60
N PHE A 70 -12.03 -30.77 2.20
CA PHE A 70 -11.86 -30.41 0.79
C PHE A 70 -10.45 -30.57 0.20
N LYS A 71 -10.42 -31.19 -0.99
CA LYS A 71 -9.23 -31.61 -1.76
C LYS A 71 -8.38 -30.46 -2.34
N GLU A 72 -8.85 -29.20 -2.33
CA GLU A 72 -8.27 -28.09 -3.11
C GLU A 72 -7.44 -27.07 -2.30
N GLY A 73 -7.28 -27.27 -0.98
CA GLY A 73 -6.46 -26.41 -0.12
C GLY A 73 -7.01 -24.99 0.12
N GLU A 74 -6.48 -24.32 1.14
CA GLU A 74 -6.93 -22.99 1.60
C GLU A 74 -6.88 -21.89 0.53
N TYR A 75 -5.90 -21.96 -0.38
CA TYR A 75 -5.73 -21.02 -1.50
C TYR A 75 -6.99 -20.88 -2.38
N SER A 76 -7.73 -21.97 -2.58
CA SER A 76 -8.95 -21.96 -3.41
C SER A 76 -10.04 -21.04 -2.85
N TYR A 77 -10.18 -20.97 -1.53
CA TYR A 77 -11.13 -20.09 -0.85
C TYR A 77 -10.68 -18.64 -0.88
N ILE A 78 -9.39 -18.38 -0.68
CA ILE A 78 -8.82 -17.04 -0.85
C ILE A 78 -9.13 -16.53 -2.26
N ARG A 79 -8.98 -17.38 -3.30
CA ARG A 79 -9.31 -17.00 -4.67
C ARG A 79 -10.80 -16.65 -4.84
N LYS A 80 -11.71 -17.49 -4.31
CA LYS A 80 -13.17 -17.24 -4.37
C LYS A 80 -13.59 -15.97 -3.63
N ILE A 81 -13.04 -15.73 -2.44
CA ILE A 81 -13.28 -14.50 -1.67
C ILE A 81 -12.81 -13.28 -2.47
N VAL A 82 -11.62 -13.35 -3.06
CA VAL A 82 -11.10 -12.28 -3.91
C VAL A 82 -11.98 -12.05 -5.14
N GLU A 83 -12.47 -13.12 -5.78
CA GLU A 83 -13.39 -13.05 -6.93
C GLU A 83 -14.72 -12.38 -6.55
N GLU A 84 -15.36 -12.78 -5.44
CA GLU A 84 -16.62 -12.18 -4.97
C GLU A 84 -16.46 -10.71 -4.60
N ILE A 85 -15.44 -10.37 -3.80
CA ILE A 85 -15.14 -8.98 -3.45
C ILE A 85 -14.83 -8.15 -4.71
N SER A 86 -14.10 -8.73 -5.67
CA SER A 86 -13.78 -8.04 -6.93
C SER A 86 -15.03 -7.77 -7.76
N ALA A 87 -16.02 -8.67 -7.74
CA ALA A 87 -17.29 -8.50 -8.43
C ALA A 87 -18.13 -7.36 -7.82
N ASP A 88 -18.21 -7.26 -6.49
CA ASP A 88 -18.94 -6.17 -5.84
C ASP A 88 -18.23 -4.82 -5.95
N ILE A 89 -16.89 -4.84 -6.02
CA ILE A 89 -16.08 -3.63 -6.22
C ILE A 89 -16.16 -3.15 -7.67
N GLN A 90 -16.60 -3.97 -8.64
CA GLN A 90 -16.70 -3.54 -10.04
C GLN A 90 -17.55 -2.26 -10.12
N PRO A 91 -16.93 -1.10 -10.37
CA PRO A 91 -17.69 0.08 -10.69
C PRO A 91 -18.35 -0.18 -12.03
N PRO A 92 -19.62 0.21 -12.22
CA PRO A 92 -20.13 0.33 -13.57
C PRO A 92 -19.16 1.28 -14.31
N SER A 93 -18.51 0.81 -15.37
CA SER A 93 -17.51 1.50 -16.23
C SER A 93 -16.03 1.60 -15.80
N MET A 94 -15.44 0.68 -15.01
CA MET A 94 -13.97 0.67 -14.86
C MET A 94 -13.27 0.13 -16.11
N GLU A 95 -12.80 1.01 -17.00
CA GLU A 95 -11.86 0.62 -18.04
C GLU A 95 -10.49 0.36 -17.39
N THR A 96 -10.02 -0.88 -17.51
CA THR A 96 -8.69 -1.31 -17.07
C THR A 96 -7.91 -1.79 -18.30
N ILE A 97 -6.65 -1.39 -18.38
CA ILE A 97 -5.75 -1.88 -19.42
C ILE A 97 -4.57 -2.53 -18.72
N LYS A 98 -4.41 -3.83 -18.95
CA LYS A 98 -3.21 -4.60 -18.62
C LYS A 98 -2.52 -4.92 -19.93
N VAL A 99 -1.31 -4.40 -20.12
CA VAL A 99 -0.50 -4.76 -21.29
C VAL A 99 0.71 -5.53 -20.79
N SER A 100 0.78 -6.79 -21.14
CA SER A 100 1.95 -7.65 -20.96
C SER A 100 2.39 -8.10 -22.34
N ASP A 101 3.51 -7.58 -22.81
CA ASP A 101 4.07 -8.05 -24.06
C ASP A 101 5.59 -8.15 -23.97
N GLU A 102 6.10 -9.38 -24.14
CA GLU A 102 7.52 -9.68 -24.17
C GLU A 102 8.05 -9.77 -25.61
N GLN A 103 7.19 -9.73 -26.64
CA GLN A 103 7.59 -10.06 -28.02
C GLN A 103 7.13 -9.10 -29.14
N TYR A 104 6.30 -8.09 -28.89
CA TYR A 104 5.90 -7.16 -29.95
C TYR A 104 6.85 -5.96 -30.14
N ASP A 105 7.46 -5.89 -31.32
CA ASP A 105 8.44 -4.85 -31.72
C ASP A 105 7.79 -3.50 -32.14
N LYS A 106 6.45 -3.44 -32.17
CA LYS A 106 5.68 -2.24 -32.55
C LYS A 106 4.97 -1.65 -31.33
N GLY A 107 5.69 -0.88 -30.53
CA GLY A 107 5.11 -0.15 -29.39
C GLY A 107 4.03 0.85 -29.81
N PHE A 108 3.06 1.10 -28.92
CA PHE A 108 1.94 2.02 -29.16
C PHE A 108 2.39 3.46 -29.44
N SER A 109 1.57 4.20 -30.19
CA SER A 109 1.78 5.63 -30.48
C SER A 109 1.52 6.50 -29.25
N ALA A 110 2.09 7.71 -29.23
CA ALA A 110 1.94 8.69 -28.15
C ALA A 110 0.48 9.03 -27.79
N ASN A 111 -0.44 8.86 -28.74
CA ASN A 111 -1.86 9.21 -28.59
C ASN A 111 -2.75 8.02 -28.21
N VAL A 112 -2.18 6.87 -27.85
CA VAL A 112 -2.94 5.64 -27.53
C VAL A 112 -4.02 5.88 -26.46
N PHE A 113 -3.76 6.73 -25.48
CA PHE A 113 -4.70 7.05 -24.39
C PHE A 113 -5.66 8.20 -24.70
N LYS A 114 -5.56 8.84 -25.88
CA LYS A 114 -6.33 10.07 -26.21
C LYS A 114 -7.84 9.86 -26.12
N HIS A 115 -8.35 8.68 -26.47
CA HIS A 115 -9.79 8.39 -26.49
C HIS A 115 -10.26 7.57 -25.28
N MET A 116 -9.37 7.14 -24.39
CA MET A 116 -9.67 6.29 -23.24
C MET A 116 -10.13 7.10 -22.03
N LYS A 117 -11.27 7.78 -22.16
CA LYS A 117 -11.77 8.79 -21.19
C LYS A 117 -12.18 8.19 -19.84
N ASN A 118 -12.52 6.91 -19.79
CA ASN A 118 -12.94 6.24 -18.56
C ASN A 118 -11.82 5.40 -17.92
N LEU A 119 -10.60 5.45 -18.47
CA LEU A 119 -9.46 4.69 -17.96
C LEU A 119 -9.17 5.09 -16.52
N ARG A 120 -9.31 4.12 -15.61
CA ARG A 120 -9.08 4.30 -14.16
C ARG A 120 -7.84 3.57 -13.69
N LEU A 121 -7.47 2.47 -14.35
CA LEU A 121 -6.30 1.66 -14.02
C LEU A 121 -5.51 1.35 -15.28
N LEU A 122 -4.22 1.66 -15.23
CA LEU A 122 -3.26 1.32 -16.26
C LEU A 122 -2.11 0.52 -15.63
N ASP A 123 -1.98 -0.74 -16.01
CA ASP A 123 -0.87 -1.62 -15.61
C ASP A 123 -0.09 -2.04 -16.86
N VAL A 124 1.13 -1.53 -16.96
CA VAL A 124 2.00 -1.74 -18.11
C VAL A 124 3.19 -2.58 -17.69
N ARG A 125 3.34 -3.76 -18.31
CA ARG A 125 4.45 -4.67 -18.13
C ARG A 125 5.23 -4.79 -19.44
N GLY A 126 6.53 -4.49 -19.39
CA GLY A 126 7.42 -4.59 -20.55
C GLY A 126 7.48 -3.32 -21.41
N LYS A 127 7.88 -3.47 -22.68
CA LYS A 127 8.04 -2.33 -23.61
C LYS A 127 6.68 -1.99 -24.23
N PHE A 128 6.08 -0.89 -23.79
CA PHE A 128 4.73 -0.51 -24.20
C PHE A 128 4.66 0.46 -25.38
N THR A 129 5.44 1.55 -25.35
CA THR A 129 5.30 2.63 -26.34
C THR A 129 6.60 2.93 -27.04
N SER A 130 6.52 3.13 -28.36
CA SER A 130 7.62 3.62 -29.21
C SER A 130 7.85 5.13 -29.04
N SER A 131 6.88 5.85 -28.48
CA SER A 131 6.94 7.31 -28.25
C SER A 131 6.31 7.68 -26.90
N LYS A 132 6.76 8.79 -26.30
CA LYS A 132 6.28 9.23 -24.99
C LYS A 132 4.78 9.54 -25.04
N PRO A 133 3.94 8.92 -24.20
CA PRO A 133 2.54 9.31 -24.09
C PRO A 133 2.44 10.80 -23.78
N THR A 134 1.64 11.51 -24.58
CA THR A 134 1.44 12.95 -24.44
C THR A 134 0.24 13.29 -23.56
N PHE A 135 -0.64 12.31 -23.32
CA PHE A 135 -1.94 12.55 -22.73
C PHE A 135 -2.38 11.42 -21.79
N PHE A 136 -2.86 11.78 -20.60
CA PHE A 136 -3.62 10.92 -19.69
C PHE A 136 -4.87 11.68 -19.25
N HIS A 137 -6.01 10.98 -19.18
CA HIS A 137 -7.26 11.57 -18.69
C HIS A 137 -7.27 11.63 -17.16
N ASP A 138 -7.88 12.68 -16.60
CA ASP A 138 -8.00 12.94 -15.15
C ASP A 138 -8.69 11.84 -14.34
N ASN A 139 -9.33 10.87 -15.00
CA ASN A 139 -10.01 9.76 -14.35
C ASN A 139 -9.06 8.64 -13.89
N LEU A 140 -7.78 8.68 -14.27
CA LEU A 140 -6.80 7.68 -13.87
C LEU A 140 -6.59 7.72 -12.34
N ARG A 141 -6.78 6.56 -11.70
CA ARG A 141 -6.63 6.36 -10.25
C ARG A 141 -5.41 5.53 -9.90
N TRP A 142 -5.00 4.64 -10.78
CA TRP A 142 -3.81 3.80 -10.59
C TRP A 142 -2.99 3.72 -11.87
N LEU A 143 -1.72 4.11 -11.76
CA LEU A 143 -0.69 3.87 -12.76
C LEU A 143 0.35 2.89 -12.20
N SER A 144 0.50 1.73 -12.83
CA SER A 144 1.59 0.78 -12.61
C SER A 144 2.37 0.64 -13.91
N TRP A 145 3.69 0.84 -13.86
CA TRP A 145 4.51 0.80 -15.07
C TRP A 145 5.87 0.15 -14.82
N SER A 146 6.11 -0.98 -15.48
CA SER A 146 7.40 -1.66 -15.51
C SER A 146 8.25 -1.24 -16.71
N ARG A 147 9.55 -1.06 -16.49
CA ARG A 147 10.57 -0.65 -17.47
C ARG A 147 10.19 0.64 -18.21
N TYR A 148 9.80 1.68 -17.47
CA TYR A 148 9.39 2.96 -18.05
C TYR A 148 10.50 3.56 -18.95
N PRO A 149 10.27 3.69 -20.27
CA PRO A 149 11.37 3.91 -21.22
C PRO A 149 11.77 5.38 -21.39
N PHE A 150 11.10 6.32 -20.71
CA PHE A 150 11.35 7.76 -20.86
C PHE A 150 12.11 8.33 -19.68
N SER A 151 12.88 9.40 -19.95
CA SER A 151 13.74 10.06 -18.96
C SER A 151 12.98 10.81 -17.86
N SER A 152 11.69 11.10 -18.08
CA SER A 152 10.79 11.76 -17.13
C SER A 152 9.33 11.39 -17.37
N LEU A 153 8.50 11.51 -16.34
CA LEU A 153 7.06 11.28 -16.39
C LEU A 153 6.35 12.56 -16.86
N SER A 154 5.96 12.62 -18.14
CA SER A 154 5.14 13.74 -18.66
C SER A 154 3.68 13.47 -18.36
N MET A 155 3.23 13.87 -17.18
CA MET A 155 1.80 13.90 -16.85
C MET A 155 1.40 15.32 -16.45
N THR A 156 0.37 15.84 -17.13
CA THR A 156 -0.14 17.21 -16.94
C THR A 156 -1.32 17.25 -15.99
N HIS A 157 -2.14 16.19 -15.91
CA HIS A 157 -3.33 16.15 -15.05
C HIS A 157 -3.41 14.81 -14.30
N MET A 158 -3.24 14.85 -12.97
CA MET A 158 -3.24 13.65 -12.09
C MET A 158 -4.10 13.86 -10.85
N ASN A 159 -5.17 14.64 -10.98
CA ASN A 159 -5.95 15.11 -9.84
C ASN A 159 -6.62 13.97 -9.05
N LYS A 160 -6.99 12.88 -9.74
CA LYS A 160 -7.64 11.69 -9.15
C LYS A 160 -6.70 10.50 -8.99
N LEU A 161 -5.41 10.65 -9.29
CA LEU A 161 -4.44 9.57 -9.14
C LEU A 161 -4.27 9.26 -7.66
N VAL A 162 -4.49 8.01 -7.27
CA VAL A 162 -4.41 7.52 -5.88
C VAL A 162 -3.13 6.74 -5.65
N ARG A 163 -2.72 5.95 -6.64
CA ARG A 163 -1.58 5.03 -6.55
C ARG A 163 -0.67 5.15 -7.77
N LEU A 164 0.62 5.31 -7.52
CA LEU A 164 1.65 5.38 -8.55
C LEU A 164 2.74 4.35 -8.25
N GLU A 165 2.94 3.41 -9.18
CA GLU A 165 3.94 2.37 -9.08
C GLU A 165 4.80 2.36 -10.34
N VAL A 166 6.11 2.51 -10.19
CA VAL A 166 7.05 2.45 -11.32
C VAL A 166 8.22 1.55 -10.95
N VAL A 167 8.49 0.56 -11.78
CA VAL A 167 9.55 -0.43 -11.58
C VAL A 167 10.51 -0.39 -12.77
N GLY A 168 11.79 -0.11 -12.54
CA GLY A 168 12.78 -0.08 -13.61
C GLY A 168 12.58 1.06 -14.62
N GLY A 169 13.50 1.15 -15.58
CA GLY A 169 13.42 2.09 -16.69
C GLY A 169 14.54 3.13 -16.71
N THR A 170 14.38 4.15 -17.55
CA THR A 170 15.43 5.14 -17.86
C THR A 170 15.17 6.50 -17.22
N ILE A 171 14.28 6.57 -16.23
CA ILE A 171 13.90 7.82 -15.54
C ILE A 171 15.12 8.42 -14.84
N LYS A 172 15.52 9.62 -15.29
CA LYS A 172 16.58 10.42 -14.67
C LYS A 172 16.02 11.44 -13.69
N GLN A 173 14.89 12.04 -14.07
CA GLN A 173 14.16 13.04 -13.29
C GLN A 173 12.68 12.72 -13.38
N PHE A 174 12.05 12.44 -12.24
CA PHE A 174 10.71 11.87 -12.23
C PHE A 174 9.65 12.84 -12.79
N TRP A 175 9.57 14.07 -12.30
CA TRP A 175 8.86 15.18 -12.96
C TRP A 175 9.52 16.53 -12.67
N ASN A 176 9.20 17.53 -13.49
CA ASN A 176 9.71 18.90 -13.37
C ASN A 176 8.64 19.82 -12.79
N GLY A 177 9.07 20.70 -11.88
CA GLY A 177 8.19 21.64 -11.19
C GLY A 177 7.23 20.95 -10.23
N GLN A 178 6.36 21.76 -9.64
CA GLN A 178 5.31 21.30 -8.75
C GLN A 178 4.22 20.57 -9.56
N LYS A 179 3.76 19.43 -9.05
CA LYS A 179 2.65 18.66 -9.62
C LYS A 179 1.54 18.53 -8.61
N ILE A 180 0.35 18.95 -8.99
CA ILE A 180 -0.84 18.91 -8.14
C ILE A 180 -1.49 17.53 -8.26
N MET A 181 -1.47 16.80 -7.14
CA MET A 181 -1.98 15.42 -7.03
C MET A 181 -2.66 15.24 -5.65
N PRO A 182 -3.79 15.93 -5.40
CA PRO A 182 -4.44 15.94 -4.11
C PRO A 182 -4.96 14.57 -3.68
N SER A 183 -5.17 13.63 -4.62
CA SER A 183 -5.68 12.29 -4.31
C SER A 183 -4.59 11.24 -4.06
N LEU A 184 -3.32 11.58 -4.30
CA LEU A 184 -2.22 10.61 -4.28
C LEU A 184 -1.92 10.17 -2.85
N LYS A 185 -2.06 8.86 -2.60
CA LYS A 185 -1.84 8.22 -1.30
C LYS A 185 -0.61 7.31 -1.28
N ILE A 186 -0.33 6.64 -2.40
CA ILE A 186 0.69 5.58 -2.44
C ILE A 186 1.65 5.83 -3.59
N VAL A 187 2.94 5.88 -3.27
CA VAL A 187 4.02 5.99 -4.25
C VAL A 187 5.00 4.84 -4.03
N LYS A 188 5.20 4.03 -5.07
CA LYS A 188 6.13 2.90 -5.09
C LYS A 188 7.11 3.03 -6.24
N LEU A 189 8.39 3.21 -5.93
CA LEU A 189 9.46 3.36 -6.91
C LEU A 189 10.48 2.24 -6.70
N GLU A 190 10.66 1.37 -7.69
CA GLU A 190 11.60 0.25 -7.61
C GLU A 190 12.57 0.29 -8.79
N GLU A 191 13.84 -0.05 -8.55
CA GLU A 191 14.85 -0.28 -9.60
C GLU A 191 15.05 0.91 -10.56
N LEU A 192 14.84 2.15 -10.09
CA LEU A 192 15.08 3.35 -10.89
C LEU A 192 16.58 3.73 -10.91
N ASP A 193 17.36 2.95 -11.66
CA ASP A 193 18.83 3.01 -11.69
C ASP A 193 19.43 4.32 -12.24
N TYR A 194 18.61 5.22 -12.78
CA TYR A 194 19.04 6.53 -13.29
C TYR A 194 18.52 7.71 -12.46
N LEU A 195 17.60 7.47 -11.52
CA LEU A 195 17.01 8.53 -10.69
C LEU A 195 18.02 9.00 -9.65
N THR A 196 18.35 10.30 -9.66
CA THR A 196 19.35 10.87 -8.74
C THR A 196 18.75 11.62 -7.56
N THR A 197 17.54 12.17 -7.72
CA THR A 197 16.82 12.93 -6.70
C THR A 197 15.33 12.57 -6.74
N PHE A 198 14.72 12.31 -5.59
CA PHE A 198 13.27 12.11 -5.49
C PHE A 198 12.54 13.42 -5.85
N PRO A 199 11.39 13.39 -6.54
CA PRO A 199 10.75 14.61 -7.03
C PRO A 199 10.11 15.48 -5.93
N ASP A 200 9.74 16.71 -6.30
CA ASP A 200 8.90 17.58 -5.47
C ASP A 200 7.49 17.00 -5.33
N VAL A 201 7.05 16.84 -4.09
CA VAL A 201 5.74 16.30 -3.69
C VAL A 201 4.91 17.31 -2.89
N SER A 202 5.27 18.60 -2.90
CA SER A 202 4.52 19.65 -2.21
C SER A 202 3.06 19.77 -2.68
N GLY A 203 2.78 19.44 -3.95
CA GLY A 203 1.42 19.39 -4.50
C GLY A 203 0.66 18.08 -4.26
N ALA A 204 1.22 17.14 -3.49
CA ALA A 204 0.62 15.86 -3.15
C ALA A 204 0.50 15.70 -1.62
N PRO A 205 -0.42 16.44 -0.96
CA PRO A 205 -0.48 16.55 0.51
C PRO A 205 -1.01 15.30 1.23
N ASN A 206 -1.51 14.31 0.49
CA ASN A 206 -2.24 13.16 1.03
C ASN A 206 -1.48 11.84 0.91
N ILE A 207 -0.15 11.88 0.70
CA ILE A 207 0.66 10.67 0.64
C ILE A 207 0.71 10.00 2.01
N GLU A 208 0.33 8.73 2.06
CA GLU A 208 0.29 7.90 3.26
C GLU A 208 1.45 6.90 3.27
N LYS A 209 1.75 6.31 2.10
CA LYS A 209 2.77 5.26 1.95
C LYS A 209 3.77 5.60 0.85
N LEU A 210 5.05 5.56 1.20
CA LEU A 210 6.17 5.72 0.27
C LEU A 210 7.11 4.52 0.35
N VAL A 211 7.27 3.82 -0.77
CA VAL A 211 8.18 2.67 -0.91
C VAL A 211 9.21 2.99 -1.99
N VAL A 212 10.49 2.93 -1.64
CA VAL A 212 11.62 3.17 -2.56
C VAL A 212 12.60 2.01 -2.45
N ARG A 213 12.70 1.17 -3.48
CA ARG A 213 13.58 -0.01 -3.47
C ARG A 213 14.60 0.04 -4.61
N ASN A 214 15.82 -0.40 -4.34
CA ASN A 214 16.86 -0.63 -5.34
C ASN A 214 17.13 0.57 -6.27
N CYS A 215 16.87 1.81 -5.81
CA CYS A 215 17.15 3.02 -6.58
C CYS A 215 18.63 3.41 -6.37
N LYS A 216 19.54 2.67 -7.02
CA LYS A 216 20.99 2.67 -6.70
C LYS A 216 21.69 4.02 -6.91
N LYS A 217 21.15 4.90 -7.75
CA LYS A 217 21.69 6.26 -8.00
C LYS A 217 21.03 7.37 -7.20
N LEU A 218 19.98 7.07 -6.43
CA LEU A 218 19.27 8.06 -5.64
C LEU A 218 20.19 8.61 -4.54
N VAL A 219 20.45 9.92 -4.56
CA VAL A 219 21.36 10.58 -3.62
C VAL A 219 20.60 11.25 -2.48
N LYS A 220 19.44 11.83 -2.76
CA LYS A 220 18.65 12.59 -1.78
C LYS A 220 17.17 12.62 -2.11
N PHE A 221 16.36 12.81 -1.08
CA PHE A 221 14.96 13.19 -1.23
C PHE A 221 14.81 14.69 -1.47
N HIS A 222 13.76 15.12 -2.19
CA HIS A 222 13.39 16.53 -2.24
C HIS A 222 12.96 17.02 -0.85
N LYS A 223 13.25 18.30 -0.55
CA LYS A 223 12.96 18.90 0.76
C LYS A 223 11.47 18.86 1.14
N SER A 224 10.57 18.91 0.15
CA SER A 224 9.12 18.86 0.35
C SER A 224 8.65 17.60 1.08
N LEU A 225 9.40 16.49 0.97
CA LEU A 225 9.06 15.25 1.66
C LEU A 225 9.16 15.40 3.19
N GLY A 226 10.04 16.30 3.68
CA GLY A 226 10.19 16.55 5.11
C GLY A 226 8.99 17.27 5.75
N SER A 227 8.21 18.00 4.96
CA SER A 227 7.01 18.74 5.41
C SER A 227 5.72 17.95 5.27
N HIS A 228 5.80 16.63 5.03
CA HIS A 228 4.63 15.84 4.74
C HIS A 228 4.00 15.25 6.02
N LYS A 229 2.78 15.71 6.35
CA LYS A 229 2.11 15.41 7.62
C LYS A 229 1.44 14.04 7.71
N ARG A 230 1.08 13.44 6.58
CA ARG A 230 0.28 12.20 6.52
C ARG A 230 1.04 10.93 6.17
N ILE A 231 2.36 11.02 5.93
CA ILE A 231 3.13 9.80 5.64
C ILE A 231 3.20 8.99 6.93
N SER A 232 2.60 7.81 6.91
CA SER A 232 2.61 6.86 8.01
C SER A 232 3.56 5.68 7.76
N GLU A 233 3.84 5.37 6.49
CA GLU A 233 4.75 4.28 6.12
C GLU A 233 5.83 4.77 5.14
N LEU A 234 7.10 4.65 5.57
CA LEU A 234 8.27 4.90 4.74
C LEU A 234 9.16 3.66 4.69
N GLU A 235 9.30 3.07 3.50
CA GLU A 235 10.22 1.97 3.24
C GLU A 235 11.30 2.41 2.24
N VAL A 236 12.56 2.25 2.63
CA VAL A 236 13.73 2.49 1.77
C VAL A 236 14.67 1.29 1.83
N THR A 237 14.78 0.56 0.71
CA THR A 237 15.61 -0.65 0.63
C THR A 237 16.62 -0.55 -0.51
N GLY A 238 17.88 -0.96 -0.31
CA GLY A 238 18.88 -1.08 -1.39
C GLY A 238 19.26 0.23 -2.09
N CYS A 239 19.04 1.39 -1.45
CA CYS A 239 19.34 2.71 -2.01
C CYS A 239 20.77 3.14 -1.65
N ASN A 240 21.75 2.53 -2.33
CA ASN A 240 23.15 2.53 -1.90
C ASN A 240 23.85 3.90 -1.88
N ARG A 241 23.36 4.90 -2.64
CA ARG A 241 23.94 6.26 -2.69
C ARG A 241 23.16 7.30 -1.88
N LEU A 242 22.07 6.91 -1.25
CA LEU A 242 21.21 7.81 -0.51
C LEU A 242 21.95 8.31 0.72
N LYS A 243 22.22 9.62 0.80
CA LYS A 243 23.02 10.22 1.89
C LYS A 243 22.21 10.49 3.16
N GLY A 244 20.92 10.72 3.03
CA GLY A 244 20.09 11.05 4.17
C GLY A 244 18.62 11.09 3.84
N LEU A 245 17.81 10.79 4.85
CA LEU A 245 16.38 11.07 4.86
C LEU A 245 16.12 12.57 5.13
N PRO A 246 14.93 13.10 4.79
CA PRO A 246 14.57 14.48 5.10
C PRO A 246 14.68 14.75 6.61
N SER A 247 15.29 15.88 7.00
CA SER A 247 15.92 16.02 8.32
C SER A 247 15.13 16.70 9.43
N ARG A 248 13.98 17.36 9.22
CA ARG A 248 13.33 18.09 10.32
C ARG A 248 11.83 18.38 10.19
N VAL A 249 11.12 17.98 11.25
CA VAL A 249 9.83 18.46 11.80
C VAL A 249 8.67 18.44 10.82
N GLU A 250 7.86 17.36 10.86
CA GLU A 250 6.44 17.27 10.43
C GLU A 250 6.04 15.87 9.93
N MET A 251 6.93 14.87 9.92
CA MET A 251 6.53 13.45 9.79
C MET A 251 5.83 12.95 11.08
N GLU A 252 4.89 13.74 11.61
CA GLU A 252 4.16 13.51 12.85
C GLU A 252 3.41 12.18 12.81
N SER A 253 2.85 11.83 11.64
CA SER A 253 2.11 10.58 11.44
C SER A 253 2.99 9.35 11.14
N LEU A 254 4.31 9.46 11.10
CA LEU A 254 5.18 8.34 10.69
C LEU A 254 5.17 7.23 11.73
N THR A 255 4.44 6.16 11.42
CA THR A 255 4.25 4.99 12.27
C THR A 255 5.29 3.90 11.99
N PHE A 256 5.57 3.66 10.70
CA PHE A 256 6.46 2.60 10.21
C PHE A 256 7.61 3.19 9.40
N LEU A 257 8.84 2.99 9.88
CA LEU A 257 10.06 3.28 9.13
C LEU A 257 10.88 2.01 8.93
N THR A 258 11.02 1.60 7.68
CA THR A 258 11.93 0.51 7.30
C THR A 258 13.06 1.05 6.43
N VAL A 259 14.30 0.87 6.88
CA VAL A 259 15.50 1.17 6.09
C VAL A 259 16.39 -0.07 6.04
N LYS A 260 16.61 -0.61 4.84
CA LYS A 260 17.43 -1.82 4.65
C LYS A 260 18.48 -1.60 3.56
N GLU A 261 19.67 -2.16 3.74
CA GLU A 261 20.70 -2.22 2.68
C GLU A 261 21.05 -0.83 2.08
N CYS A 262 20.99 0.24 2.87
CA CYS A 262 21.33 1.60 2.42
C CYS A 262 22.74 2.00 2.86
N SER A 263 23.75 1.64 2.07
CA SER A 263 25.16 1.69 2.48
C SER A 263 25.77 3.08 2.71
N SER A 264 25.23 4.14 2.10
CA SER A 264 25.74 5.52 2.21
C SER A 264 24.87 6.44 3.06
N LEU A 265 23.89 5.88 3.79
CA LEU A 265 22.99 6.68 4.61
C LEU A 265 23.73 7.17 5.86
N GLU A 266 23.78 8.49 6.05
CA GLU A 266 24.49 9.12 7.19
C GLU A 266 23.53 9.88 8.12
N ARG A 267 22.32 10.22 7.65
CA ARG A 267 21.36 11.06 8.38
C ARG A 267 19.95 10.46 8.42
N PHE A 268 19.38 10.40 9.61
CA PHE A 268 18.00 10.00 9.89
C PHE A 268 17.09 11.21 10.16
N PRO A 269 15.76 11.08 9.95
CA PRO A 269 14.82 12.10 10.37
C PRO A 269 14.83 12.19 11.91
N ALA A 270 14.55 13.38 12.44
CA ALA A 270 14.16 13.50 13.85
C ALA A 270 12.85 12.72 14.04
N LEU A 271 12.87 11.68 14.89
CA LEU A 271 11.73 10.80 15.08
C LEU A 271 10.66 11.49 15.95
N SER A 272 9.39 11.32 15.59
CA SER A 272 8.25 11.76 16.40
C SER A 272 7.97 10.78 17.54
N PRO A 273 7.33 11.22 18.65
CA PRO A 273 6.90 10.32 19.72
C PRO A 273 5.84 9.28 19.30
N CYS A 274 5.22 9.46 18.13
CA CYS A 274 4.13 8.62 17.61
C CYS A 274 4.63 7.41 16.80
N MET A 275 5.94 7.23 16.72
CA MET A 275 6.54 6.11 15.99
C MET A 275 6.31 4.79 16.73
N GLU A 276 5.62 3.85 16.07
CA GLU A 276 5.34 2.53 16.64
C GLU A 276 6.44 1.52 16.33
N GLU A 277 6.96 1.52 15.08
CA GLU A 277 7.97 0.57 14.65
C GLU A 277 9.07 1.22 13.80
N MET A 278 10.32 0.92 14.16
CA MET A 278 11.49 1.25 13.36
C MET A 278 12.33 0.01 13.10
N LYS A 279 12.52 -0.34 11.83
CA LYS A 279 13.42 -1.42 11.41
C LYS A 279 14.54 -0.87 10.55
N VAL A 280 15.75 -0.82 11.10
CA VAL A 280 16.95 -0.43 10.38
C VAL A 280 17.90 -1.62 10.30
N LEU A 281 18.12 -2.14 9.10
CA LEU A 281 19.09 -3.21 8.83
C LEU A 281 20.20 -2.65 7.92
N GLY A 282 21.33 -2.26 8.52
CA GLY A 282 22.44 -1.59 7.84
C GLY A 282 23.66 -1.35 8.75
N LYS A 283 24.75 -0.77 8.20
CA LYS A 283 26.06 -0.64 8.88
C LYS A 283 26.00 0.02 10.27
N SER A 284 26.98 -0.33 11.11
CA SER A 284 27.17 0.06 12.52
C SER A 284 27.61 1.51 12.79
N THR A 285 27.85 2.34 11.75
CA THR A 285 28.34 3.74 11.89
C THR A 285 27.24 4.80 11.89
N LEU A 286 25.98 4.39 11.98
CA LEU A 286 24.83 5.30 11.94
C LEU A 286 24.71 6.09 13.25
N GLN A 287 24.65 7.42 13.16
CA GLN A 287 24.24 8.26 14.29
C GLN A 287 22.73 8.18 14.44
N PHE A 288 22.27 7.35 15.38
CA PHE A 288 20.86 7.28 15.77
C PHE A 288 20.50 8.49 16.66
N PRO A 289 19.33 9.12 16.47
CA PRO A 289 18.84 10.09 17.45
C PRO A 289 18.62 9.40 18.81
N MET A 290 18.95 10.09 19.90
CA MET A 290 19.06 9.56 21.28
C MET A 290 17.82 8.81 21.83
N ASN A 291 16.65 8.87 21.18
CA ASN A 291 15.40 8.31 21.69
C ASN A 291 15.14 6.83 21.32
N ILE A 292 16.13 6.12 20.76
CA ILE A 292 15.93 4.79 20.18
C ILE A 292 16.69 3.71 20.97
N GLN A 293 16.22 3.37 22.17
CA GLN A 293 16.69 2.18 22.89
C GLN A 293 15.59 1.15 23.17
N LYS A 294 14.35 1.38 22.71
CA LYS A 294 13.29 0.37 22.75
C LYS A 294 12.95 -0.06 21.32
N GLY A 295 13.29 -1.30 20.96
CA GLY A 295 12.91 -1.93 19.69
C GLY A 295 13.99 -2.09 18.63
N MET A 296 15.27 -1.80 18.92
CA MET A 296 16.36 -2.06 17.99
C MET A 296 16.63 -3.56 17.85
N ASP A 297 16.05 -4.19 16.83
CA ASP A 297 16.56 -5.46 16.31
C ASP A 297 17.69 -5.14 15.32
N THR A 298 18.88 -4.88 15.86
CA THR A 298 20.12 -4.78 15.07
C THR A 298 20.54 -6.18 14.64
N GLY A 299 19.78 -6.76 13.72
CA GLY A 299 20.13 -8.04 13.11
C GLY A 299 21.57 -7.97 12.59
N LYS A 300 22.50 -8.63 13.30
CA LYS A 300 23.88 -8.80 12.88
C LYS A 300 23.88 -9.63 11.59
N ILE A 301 24.50 -9.10 10.55
CA ILE A 301 25.09 -9.87 9.45
C ILE A 301 26.59 -9.67 9.56
#